data_AF-S2JG52-F1
#
_entry.id   AF-S2JG52-F1
#
_cell.length_a   1.000
_cell.length_b   1.000
_cell.length_c   1.000
_cell.angle_alpha   90.00
_cell.angle_beta   90.00
_cell.angle_gamma   90.00
#
_symmetry.space_group_name_H-M   'P 1'
#
loop_
_entity.id
_entity.type
_entity.pdbx_description
1 polymer ?
#
loop_
_entity_poly.entity_id
_entity_poly.type
_entity_poly.pdbx_seq_one_letter_code
_entity_poly.pdbx_strand_id
1 'polypeptide(L)'
;MYSEADYQYKFWSYIFESFLGRRQGVLLRWGDTISDSCKKAGHKFKLDLRLVMIQNDKNIVDNCTGEMAKKATVTKIYKDKLKSVIASKCHLNTFIKEVPYIRAQDVPLIKIPIIQVAGFSRKLSVLSLPKKKEYKLEDVSPFCFPKSLQQIQTGYLENLINFLSTIDDLLGDLRKIYHDNSSSTENDIENILTEVNQKKKFNYNAWATKATFEKEDDEDDDEEDDEEEDDKKKDF
;
A
#
# COMPACT_ATOMS: atom_id res chain seq x y z
N MET A 1 -1.51 27.10 12.83
CA MET A 1 -1.44 25.64 13.09
C MET A 1 -1.35 24.90 11.75
N TYR A 2 -0.64 23.78 11.61
CA TYR A 2 -0.60 23.00 10.35
C TYR A 2 -1.79 22.02 10.27
N SER A 3 -2.43 21.87 9.11
CA SER A 3 -3.52 20.91 8.86
C SER A 3 -3.01 19.48 8.58
N GLU A 4 -3.90 18.48 8.53
CA GLU A 4 -3.56 17.12 8.09
C GLU A 4 -3.01 17.09 6.65
N ALA A 5 -3.65 17.86 5.77
CA ALA A 5 -3.18 18.08 4.41
C ALA A 5 -1.77 18.70 4.35
N ASP A 6 -1.37 19.56 5.30
CA ASP A 6 -0.01 20.08 5.35
C ASP A 6 1.02 18.97 5.62
N TYR A 7 0.73 18.07 6.56
CA TYR A 7 1.62 16.93 6.83
C TYR A 7 1.67 15.97 5.62
N GLN A 8 0.52 15.67 5.02
CA GLN A 8 0.41 14.76 3.88
C GLN A 8 1.09 15.34 2.63
N TYR A 9 0.70 16.54 2.19
CA TYR A 9 1.09 17.10 0.89
C TYR A 9 2.31 18.01 0.93
N LYS A 10 2.74 18.54 2.08
CA LYS A 10 3.95 19.38 2.14
C LYS A 10 5.15 18.65 2.71
N PHE A 11 4.92 17.66 3.59
CA PHE A 11 6.01 16.93 4.23
C PHE A 11 6.17 15.51 3.69
N TRP A 12 5.15 14.67 3.86
CA TRP A 12 5.22 13.26 3.47
C TRP A 12 5.37 13.08 1.97
N SER A 13 4.54 13.78 1.19
CA SER A 13 4.62 13.74 -0.27
C SER A 13 6.02 14.03 -0.78
N TYR A 14 6.67 15.07 -0.27
CA TYR A 14 7.99 15.47 -0.74
C TYR A 14 9.04 14.36 -0.50
N ILE A 15 8.99 13.73 0.68
CA ILE A 15 9.91 12.63 1.03
C ILE A 15 9.67 11.41 0.13
N PHE A 16 8.40 10.99 0.01
CA PHE A 16 8.03 9.82 -0.78
C PHE A 16 8.27 10.03 -2.29
N GLU A 17 7.91 11.18 -2.84
CA GLU A 17 8.15 11.53 -4.25
C GLU A 17 9.64 11.65 -4.57
N SER A 18 10.42 12.24 -3.66
CA SER A 18 11.87 12.39 -3.86
C SER A 18 12.58 11.05 -3.94
N PHE A 19 12.14 10.06 -3.17
CA PHE A 19 12.75 8.73 -3.13
C PHE A 19 12.14 7.76 -4.14
N LEU A 20 10.82 7.57 -4.10
CA LEU A 20 10.10 6.57 -4.90
C LEU A 20 9.59 7.13 -6.24
N GLY A 21 9.19 8.41 -6.29
CA GLY A 21 8.61 9.02 -7.49
C GLY A 21 9.58 9.17 -8.66
N ARG A 22 10.89 9.09 -8.40
CA ARG A 22 11.93 9.07 -9.44
C ARG A 22 12.10 7.71 -10.11
N ARG A 23 11.47 6.66 -9.59
CA ARG A 23 11.61 5.30 -10.12
C ARG A 23 10.74 5.10 -11.35
N GLN A 24 11.35 4.63 -12.44
CA GLN A 24 10.62 4.33 -13.66
C GLN A 24 9.60 3.22 -13.42
N GLY A 25 8.33 3.50 -13.72
CA GLY A 25 7.24 2.53 -13.59
C GLY A 25 6.57 2.49 -12.22
N VAL A 26 6.82 3.47 -11.34
CA VAL A 26 6.02 3.68 -10.11
C VAL A 26 5.41 5.07 -10.17
N LEU A 27 4.12 5.16 -9.86
CA LEU A 27 3.36 6.40 -9.77
C LEU A 27 2.71 6.51 -8.41
N LEU A 28 2.97 7.61 -7.71
CA LEU A 28 2.34 7.93 -6.44
C LEU A 28 1.05 8.70 -6.73
N ARG A 29 -0.06 8.22 -6.17
CA ARG A 29 -1.37 8.87 -6.24
C ARG A 29 -1.73 9.36 -4.86
N TRP A 30 -1.75 10.67 -4.69
CA TRP A 30 -2.09 11.34 -3.42
C TRP A 30 -3.53 11.81 -3.38
N GLY A 31 -4.07 11.91 -2.17
CA GLY A 31 -5.41 12.39 -1.85
C GLY A 31 -6.48 11.32 -1.94
N ASP A 32 -7.76 11.72 -1.91
CA ASP A 32 -8.95 10.86 -1.86
C ASP A 32 -9.16 9.98 -3.10
N THR A 33 -8.25 9.04 -3.33
CA THR A 33 -8.23 8.26 -4.55
C THR A 33 -8.77 6.85 -4.33
N ILE A 34 -9.57 6.37 -5.28
CA ILE A 34 -10.20 5.04 -5.21
C ILE A 34 -9.49 4.09 -6.18
N SER A 35 -9.03 2.95 -5.67
CA SER A 35 -8.45 1.87 -6.47
C SER A 35 -9.50 1.16 -7.33
N ASP A 36 -9.14 0.85 -8.57
CA ASP A 36 -10.00 0.07 -9.45
C ASP A 36 -10.15 -1.38 -8.99
N SER A 37 -9.14 -1.93 -8.32
CA SER A 37 -9.23 -3.26 -7.70
C SER A 37 -10.28 -3.28 -6.57
N CYS A 38 -10.37 -2.21 -5.78
CA CYS A 38 -11.40 -2.03 -4.77
C CYS A 38 -12.79 -1.88 -5.41
N LYS A 39 -12.93 -1.04 -6.45
CA LYS A 39 -14.19 -0.87 -7.19
C LYS A 39 -14.70 -2.20 -7.75
N LYS A 40 -13.83 -2.98 -8.40
CA LYS A 40 -14.16 -4.31 -8.95
C LYS A 40 -14.60 -5.30 -7.86
N ALA A 41 -14.14 -5.11 -6.62
CA ALA A 41 -14.56 -5.91 -5.47
C ALA A 41 -15.84 -5.40 -4.77
N GLY A 42 -16.38 -4.26 -5.21
CA GLY A 42 -17.59 -3.63 -4.63
C GLY A 42 -17.30 -2.59 -3.56
N HIS A 43 -16.04 -2.18 -3.38
CA HIS A 43 -15.62 -1.23 -2.35
C HIS A 43 -15.33 0.16 -2.93
N LYS A 44 -15.68 1.21 -2.18
CA LYS A 44 -15.43 2.62 -2.55
C LYS A 44 -14.50 3.31 -1.54
N PHE A 45 -13.49 2.59 -1.06
CA PHE A 45 -12.51 3.16 -0.14
C PHE A 45 -11.72 4.27 -0.83
N LYS A 46 -11.72 5.45 -0.21
CA LYS A 46 -10.78 6.53 -0.49
C LYS A 46 -9.51 6.26 0.32
N LEU A 47 -8.36 6.30 -0.34
CA LEU A 47 -7.05 6.06 0.24
C LEU A 47 -6.17 7.28 -0.01
N ASP A 48 -5.53 7.81 1.03
CA ASP A 48 -4.68 9.01 1.01
C ASP A 48 -3.48 8.92 0.10
N LEU A 49 -2.94 7.71 -0.04
CA LEU A 49 -1.80 7.39 -0.86
C LEU A 49 -1.99 6.02 -1.49
N ARG A 50 -1.73 5.92 -2.79
CA ARG A 50 -1.55 4.65 -3.49
C ARG A 50 -0.27 4.69 -4.29
N LEU A 51 0.54 3.63 -4.17
CA LEU A 51 1.67 3.43 -5.09
C LEU A 51 1.21 2.44 -6.15
N VAL A 52 1.32 2.91 -7.38
CA VAL A 52 0.74 2.26 -8.54
C VAL A 52 1.88 1.92 -9.48
N MET A 53 1.99 0.64 -9.84
CA MET A 53 3.01 0.21 -10.79
C MET A 53 2.48 0.32 -12.20
N ILE A 54 3.26 0.97 -13.06
CA ILE A 54 3.06 1.04 -14.50
C ILE A 54 3.94 -0.05 -15.10
N GLN A 55 3.32 -1.12 -15.58
CA GLN A 55 4.05 -2.28 -16.10
C GLN A 55 4.19 -2.25 -17.62
N ASN A 56 3.17 -1.77 -18.31
CA ASN A 56 3.13 -1.44 -19.75
C ASN A 56 2.35 -0.13 -19.93
N ASP A 57 2.39 0.52 -21.10
CA ASP A 57 1.69 1.79 -21.41
C ASP A 57 0.17 1.82 -21.15
N LYS A 58 -0.43 0.70 -20.70
CA LYS A 58 -1.85 0.55 -20.40
C LYS A 58 -2.17 -0.15 -19.08
N ASN A 59 -1.24 -0.93 -18.50
CA ASN A 59 -1.53 -1.73 -17.31
C ASN A 59 -1.02 -1.03 -16.05
N ILE A 60 -1.99 -0.65 -15.23
CA ILE A 60 -1.83 0.09 -13.99
C ILE A 60 -2.31 -0.81 -12.86
N VAL A 61 -1.39 -1.20 -11.97
CA VAL A 61 -1.69 -2.13 -10.86
C VAL A 61 -1.45 -1.41 -9.54
N ASP A 62 -2.46 -1.41 -8.66
CA ASP A 62 -2.32 -0.88 -7.30
C ASP A 62 -1.54 -1.89 -6.44
N ASN A 63 -0.42 -1.46 -5.86
CA ASN A 63 0.50 -2.36 -5.16
C ASN A 63 0.87 -1.89 -3.75
N CYS A 64 0.45 -0.69 -3.35
CA CYS A 64 0.61 -0.21 -1.98
C CYS A 64 -0.58 0.67 -1.60
N THR A 65 -0.99 0.59 -0.34
CA THR A 65 -1.91 1.54 0.28
C THR A 65 -1.17 2.40 1.30
N GLY A 66 -1.61 3.64 1.46
CA GLY A 66 -1.12 4.55 2.49
C GLY A 66 -2.25 5.37 3.09
N GLU A 67 -2.27 5.47 4.41
CA GLU A 67 -3.19 6.31 5.20
C GLU A 67 -2.39 7.31 6.03
N MET A 68 -2.86 8.54 6.09
CA MET A 68 -2.15 9.67 6.68
C MET A 68 -3.09 10.39 7.65
N ALA A 69 -2.62 10.62 8.88
CA ALA A 69 -3.34 11.41 9.87
C ALA A 69 -2.40 12.43 10.51
N LYS A 70 -2.88 13.62 10.89
CA LYS A 70 -2.09 14.63 11.64
C LYS A 70 -1.78 14.15 13.05
N LYS A 71 -2.84 13.73 13.73
CA LYS A 71 -2.88 13.04 15.02
C LYS A 71 -3.96 11.98 14.87
N ALA A 72 -3.79 10.82 15.49
CA ALA A 72 -4.76 9.75 15.35
C ALA A 72 -5.21 9.28 16.73
N THR A 73 -6.52 9.27 16.94
CA THR A 73 -7.14 8.54 18.04
C THR A 73 -6.96 7.04 17.80
N VAL A 74 -7.08 6.24 18.86
CA VAL A 74 -7.00 4.78 18.75
C VAL A 74 -8.03 4.26 17.74
N THR A 75 -9.25 4.81 17.78
CA THR A 75 -10.33 4.48 16.84
C THR A 75 -9.95 4.78 15.39
N LYS A 76 -9.46 6.00 15.08
CA LYS A 76 -9.04 6.38 13.72
C LYS A 76 -7.95 5.45 13.19
N ILE A 77 -6.93 5.13 14.02
CA ILE A 77 -5.85 4.20 13.63
C ILE A 77 -6.40 2.83 13.24
N TYR A 78 -7.35 2.27 14.00
CA TYR A 78 -7.93 0.97 13.71
C TYR A 78 -8.85 1.00 12.49
N LYS A 79 -9.69 2.02 12.34
CA LYS A 79 -10.55 2.21 11.15
C LYS A 79 -9.70 2.32 9.88
N ASP A 80 -8.68 3.18 9.87
CA ASP A 80 -7.77 3.34 8.73
C ASP A 80 -6.95 2.07 8.46
N LYS A 81 -6.49 1.38 9.52
CA LYS A 81 -5.80 0.09 9.37
C LYS A 81 -6.70 -0.93 8.69
N LEU A 82 -7.95 -1.07 9.15
CA LEU A 82 -8.91 -2.01 8.60
C LEU A 82 -9.21 -1.69 7.13
N LYS A 83 -9.49 -0.43 6.82
CA LYS A 83 -9.69 0.09 5.46
C LYS A 83 -8.51 -0.29 4.54
N SER A 84 -7.28 0.00 4.97
CA SER A 84 -6.06 -0.35 4.24
C SER A 84 -5.85 -1.86 4.06
N VAL A 85 -6.18 -2.68 5.06
CA VAL A 85 -6.07 -4.15 4.98
C VAL A 85 -7.05 -4.72 3.96
N ILE A 86 -8.30 -4.26 3.95
CA ILE A 86 -9.30 -4.72 2.97
C ILE A 86 -8.94 -4.24 1.56
N ALA A 87 -8.48 -2.99 1.42
CA ALA A 87 -8.00 -2.47 0.15
C ALA A 87 -6.81 -3.31 -0.37
N SER A 88 -5.81 -3.55 0.46
CA SER A 88 -4.66 -4.39 0.11
C SER A 88 -5.04 -5.82 -0.23
N LYS A 89 -6.09 -6.38 0.38
CA LYS A 89 -6.64 -7.68 -0.01
C LYS A 89 -7.22 -7.64 -1.42
N CYS A 90 -7.91 -6.56 -1.79
CA CYS A 90 -8.39 -6.35 -3.16
C CYS A 90 -7.22 -6.26 -4.16
N HIS A 91 -6.17 -5.55 -3.78
CA HIS A 91 -4.95 -5.37 -4.57
C HIS A 91 -4.26 -6.73 -4.80
N LEU A 92 -3.97 -7.46 -3.72
CA LEU A 92 -3.35 -8.79 -3.74
C LEU A 92 -4.15 -9.78 -4.61
N ASN A 93 -5.47 -9.82 -4.43
CA ASN A 93 -6.34 -10.69 -5.22
C ASN A 93 -6.33 -10.34 -6.71
N THR A 94 -6.29 -9.06 -7.03
CA THR A 94 -6.24 -8.59 -8.43
C THR A 94 -4.88 -8.93 -9.03
N PHE A 95 -3.80 -8.67 -8.31
CA PHE A 95 -2.44 -9.01 -8.73
C PHE A 95 -2.33 -10.50 -9.10
N ILE A 96 -2.78 -11.42 -8.23
CA ILE A 96 -2.71 -12.87 -8.51
C ILE A 96 -3.51 -13.26 -9.76
N LYS A 97 -4.63 -12.58 -10.06
CA LYS A 97 -5.39 -12.84 -11.30
C LYS A 97 -4.65 -12.41 -12.56
N GLU A 98 -3.81 -11.37 -12.45
CA GLU A 98 -3.05 -10.81 -13.57
C GLU A 98 -1.73 -11.55 -13.83
N VAL A 99 -1.32 -12.45 -12.91
CA VAL A 99 -0.20 -13.38 -13.10
C VAL A 99 -0.69 -14.83 -13.26
N PRO A 100 -1.39 -15.16 -14.35
CA PRO A 100 -2.10 -16.44 -14.49
C PRO A 100 -1.18 -17.67 -14.52
N TYR A 101 0.14 -17.49 -14.69
CA TYR A 101 1.12 -18.57 -14.75
C TYR A 101 1.97 -18.71 -13.48
N ILE A 102 1.64 -17.97 -12.41
CA ILE A 102 2.36 -18.06 -11.14
C ILE A 102 2.32 -19.47 -10.56
N ARG A 103 3.47 -19.93 -10.05
CA ARG A 103 3.53 -21.21 -9.33
C ARG A 103 2.98 -21.06 -7.93
N ALA A 104 2.36 -22.12 -7.44
CA ALA A 104 1.77 -22.17 -6.09
C ALA A 104 2.75 -21.78 -4.97
N GLN A 105 4.03 -22.13 -5.12
CA GLN A 105 5.10 -21.81 -4.17
C GLN A 105 5.54 -20.34 -4.19
N ASP A 106 5.23 -19.60 -5.26
CA ASP A 106 5.64 -18.20 -5.41
C ASP A 106 4.54 -17.23 -4.92
N VAL A 107 3.30 -17.71 -4.75
CA VAL A 107 2.19 -16.89 -4.22
C VAL A 107 2.49 -16.27 -2.84
N PRO A 108 3.10 -17.00 -1.88
CA PRO A 108 3.51 -16.43 -0.60
C PRO A 108 4.54 -15.29 -0.71
N LEU A 109 5.24 -15.16 -1.84
CA LEU A 109 6.22 -14.10 -2.08
C LEU A 109 5.56 -12.77 -2.44
N ILE A 110 4.28 -12.79 -2.83
CA ILE A 110 3.53 -11.57 -3.15
C ILE A 110 3.20 -10.85 -1.84
N LYS A 111 3.78 -9.66 -1.68
CA LYS A 111 3.70 -8.84 -0.48
C LYS A 111 3.19 -7.45 -0.85
N ILE A 112 1.97 -7.11 -0.41
CA ILE A 112 1.38 -5.78 -0.62
C ILE A 112 1.73 -4.89 0.59
N PRO A 113 2.61 -3.88 0.44
CA PRO A 113 2.90 -2.92 1.50
C PRO A 113 1.69 -2.05 1.87
N ILE A 114 1.57 -1.80 3.17
CA ILE A 114 0.61 -0.91 3.80
C ILE A 114 1.37 0.11 4.64
N ILE A 115 1.25 1.38 4.29
CA ILE A 115 1.87 2.51 4.98
C ILE A 115 0.81 3.16 5.87
N GLN A 116 1.12 3.34 7.15
CA GLN A 116 0.29 4.15 8.05
C GLN A 116 1.14 5.24 8.65
N VAL A 117 0.64 6.48 8.65
CA VAL A 117 1.35 7.62 9.20
C VAL A 117 0.43 8.42 10.11
N ALA A 118 0.93 8.75 11.30
CA ALA A 118 0.29 9.65 12.26
C ALA A 118 1.30 10.72 12.68
N GLY A 119 1.16 11.92 12.10
CA GLY A 119 2.08 13.04 12.24
C GLY A 119 3.48 12.68 11.74
N PHE A 120 4.38 12.40 12.67
CA PHE A 120 5.76 11.98 12.36
C PHE A 120 6.02 10.50 12.59
N SER A 121 5.08 9.77 13.20
CA SER A 121 5.18 8.33 13.42
C SER A 121 4.66 7.60 12.20
N ARG A 122 5.33 6.54 11.77
CA ARG A 122 4.84 5.64 10.72
C ARG A 122 4.98 4.19 11.12
N LYS A 123 4.27 3.38 10.36
CA LYS A 123 4.32 1.93 10.42
C LYS A 123 4.22 1.37 9.01
N LEU A 124 5.15 0.48 8.67
CA LEU A 124 5.04 -0.36 7.50
C LEU A 124 4.50 -1.72 7.94
N SER A 125 3.43 -2.15 7.29
CA SER A 125 2.91 -3.52 7.39
C SER A 125 2.84 -4.13 6.00
N VAL A 126 2.75 -5.45 5.91
CA VAL A 126 2.65 -6.17 4.65
C VAL A 126 1.51 -7.17 4.72
N LEU A 127 0.67 -7.17 3.69
CA LEU A 127 -0.34 -8.20 3.48
C LEU A 127 0.17 -9.24 2.49
N SER A 128 0.06 -10.52 2.84
CA SER A 128 0.44 -11.66 2.00
C SER A 128 -0.58 -12.79 2.07
N LEU A 129 -0.44 -13.80 1.20
CA LEU A 129 -1.24 -15.02 1.16
C LEU A 129 -0.33 -16.25 1.32
N PRO A 130 0.17 -16.54 2.54
CA PRO A 130 1.13 -17.62 2.77
C PRO A 130 0.59 -19.01 2.47
N LYS A 131 -0.73 -19.21 2.59
CA LYS A 131 -1.40 -20.47 2.27
C LYS A 131 -2.75 -20.19 1.60
N LYS A 132 -3.32 -21.23 0.99
CA LYS A 132 -4.66 -21.17 0.40
C LYS A 132 -5.66 -20.62 1.40
N LYS A 133 -6.33 -19.53 1.02
CA LYS A 133 -7.39 -18.83 1.75
C LYS A 133 -6.97 -18.23 3.09
N GLU A 134 -5.68 -18.21 3.41
CA GLU A 134 -5.14 -17.70 4.67
C GLU A 134 -4.31 -16.45 4.38
N TYR A 135 -4.88 -15.27 4.65
CA TYR A 135 -4.20 -13.99 4.50
C TYR A 135 -3.47 -13.66 5.80
N LYS A 136 -2.26 -13.12 5.67
CA LYS A 136 -1.44 -12.73 6.82
C LYS A 136 -1.06 -11.27 6.70
N LEU A 137 -1.32 -10.52 7.77
CA LEU A 137 -0.81 -9.17 7.96
C LEU A 137 0.38 -9.25 8.91
N GLU A 138 1.52 -8.71 8.49
CA GLU A 138 2.74 -8.66 9.29
C GLU A 138 3.20 -7.21 9.44
N ASP A 139 3.52 -6.80 10.66
CA ASP A 139 4.16 -5.52 10.91
C ASP A 139 5.66 -5.66 10.59
N VAL A 140 6.17 -4.81 9.69
CA VAL A 140 7.57 -4.88 9.25
C VAL A 140 8.45 -3.96 10.07
N SER A 141 8.09 -2.68 10.17
CA SER A 141 8.88 -1.70 10.91
C SER A 141 8.03 -0.51 11.37
N PRO A 142 8.04 -0.18 12.68
CA PRO A 142 7.64 1.12 13.16
C PRO A 142 8.82 2.11 13.09
N PHE A 143 8.57 3.36 12.77
CA PHE A 143 9.59 4.42 12.74
C PHE A 143 9.00 5.80 13.06
N CYS A 144 9.80 6.69 13.66
CA CYS A 144 9.43 8.08 13.91
C CYS A 144 10.43 9.03 13.26
N PHE A 145 9.97 10.11 12.60
CA PHE A 145 10.90 11.13 12.07
C PHE A 145 11.78 11.65 13.20
N PRO A 146 13.07 11.95 12.93
CA PRO A 146 13.85 12.75 13.86
C PRO A 146 13.24 14.14 14.03
N LYS A 147 12.99 14.54 15.28
CA LYS A 147 12.48 15.86 15.67
C LYS A 147 13.52 16.69 16.42
N SER A 148 14.73 16.15 16.63
CA SER A 148 15.82 16.84 17.31
C SER A 148 17.17 16.56 16.65
N LEU A 149 18.13 17.46 16.84
CA LEU A 149 19.51 17.27 16.36
C LEU A 149 20.13 15.98 16.88
N GLN A 150 19.85 15.64 18.15
CA GLN A 150 20.32 14.39 18.74
C GLN A 150 19.79 13.17 17.98
N GLN A 151 18.48 13.14 17.65
CA GLN A 151 17.91 12.02 16.89
C GLN A 151 18.52 11.91 15.49
N ILE A 152 18.81 13.04 14.84
CA ILE A 152 19.51 13.08 13.55
C ILE A 152 20.90 12.43 13.68
N GLN A 153 21.65 12.79 14.72
CA GLN A 153 23.01 12.27 14.97
C GLN A 153 23.03 10.80 15.38
N THR A 154 21.94 10.27 15.95
CA THR A 154 21.84 8.87 16.40
C THR A 154 21.19 7.94 15.37
N GLY A 155 21.28 8.25 14.07
CA GLY A 155 20.90 7.30 13.01
C GLY A 155 19.40 7.24 12.66
N TYR A 156 18.55 8.14 13.15
CA TYR A 156 17.13 8.13 12.76
C TYR A 156 16.92 8.41 11.27
N LEU A 157 17.84 9.15 10.62
CA LEU A 157 17.78 9.32 9.16
C LEU A 157 18.07 8.02 8.41
N GLU A 158 18.96 7.17 8.92
CA GLU A 158 19.21 5.86 8.34
C GLU A 158 17.95 4.99 8.39
N ASN A 159 17.23 5.01 9.52
CA ASN A 159 15.95 4.30 9.65
C ASN A 159 14.89 4.79 8.64
N LEU A 160 14.85 6.09 8.32
CA LEU A 160 13.99 6.61 7.26
C LEU A 160 14.37 6.05 5.90
N ILE A 161 15.66 6.04 5.57
CA ILE A 161 16.16 5.50 4.30
C ILE A 161 15.85 4.01 4.21
N ASN A 162 16.08 3.24 5.28
CA ASN A 162 15.77 1.82 5.35
C ASN A 162 14.27 1.55 5.18
N PHE A 163 13.41 2.37 5.80
CA PHE A 163 11.96 2.29 5.61
C PHE A 163 11.55 2.50 4.14
N LEU A 164 12.08 3.54 3.48
CA LEU A 164 11.78 3.82 2.07
C LEU A 164 12.36 2.76 1.15
N SER A 165 13.58 2.28 1.43
CA SER A 165 14.23 1.21 0.67
C SER A 165 13.47 -0.10 0.79
N THR A 166 12.93 -0.44 1.97
CA THR A 166 12.10 -1.63 2.15
C THR A 166 10.84 -1.57 1.28
N ILE A 167 10.20 -0.40 1.18
CA ILE A 167 9.04 -0.21 0.28
C ILE A 167 9.49 -0.40 -1.17
N ASP A 168 10.64 0.16 -1.54
CA ASP A 168 11.15 0.06 -2.90
C ASP A 168 11.49 -1.39 -3.30
N ASP A 169 12.10 -2.15 -2.39
CA ASP A 169 12.40 -3.56 -2.59
C ASP A 169 11.13 -4.38 -2.78
N LEU A 170 10.11 -4.17 -1.92
CA LEU A 170 8.80 -4.83 -2.04
C LEU A 170 8.14 -4.54 -3.40
N LEU A 171 8.21 -3.30 -3.87
CA LEU A 171 7.69 -2.94 -5.20
C LEU A 171 8.51 -3.58 -6.33
N GLY A 172 9.83 -3.68 -6.16
CA GLY A 172 10.73 -4.36 -7.10
C GLY A 172 10.39 -5.84 -7.24
N ASP A 173 10.17 -6.52 -6.11
CA ASP A 173 9.76 -7.93 -6.06
C ASP A 173 8.42 -8.15 -6.75
N LEU A 174 7.42 -7.31 -6.47
CA LEU A 174 6.12 -7.39 -7.16
C LEU A 174 6.26 -7.20 -8.67
N ARG A 175 7.07 -6.24 -9.12
CA ARG A 175 7.31 -6.03 -10.56
C ARG A 175 7.95 -7.25 -11.20
N LYS A 176 8.95 -7.84 -10.55
CA LYS A 176 9.63 -9.04 -11.02
C LYS A 176 8.67 -10.23 -11.12
N ILE A 177 7.90 -10.50 -10.06
CA ILE A 177 6.87 -11.55 -10.05
C ILE A 177 5.88 -11.35 -11.19
N TYR A 178 5.45 -10.11 -11.43
CA TYR A 178 4.55 -9.83 -12.53
C TYR A 178 5.16 -10.17 -13.89
N HIS A 179 6.36 -9.65 -14.16
CA HIS A 179 7.05 -9.89 -15.43
C HIS A 179 7.23 -11.39 -15.70
N ASP A 180 7.70 -12.14 -14.71
CA ASP A 180 8.01 -13.57 -14.84
C ASP A 180 6.77 -14.46 -15.06
N ASN A 181 5.56 -13.94 -14.76
CA ASN A 181 4.33 -14.74 -14.68
C ASN A 181 3.12 -14.18 -15.45
N SER A 182 3.26 -13.04 -16.13
CA SER A 182 2.16 -12.38 -16.87
C SER A 182 2.05 -12.81 -18.33
N SER A 183 3.15 -13.16 -19.00
CA SER A 183 3.17 -13.56 -20.42
C SER A 183 3.53 -15.05 -20.61
N SER A 184 2.88 -15.67 -21.60
CA SER A 184 3.20 -17.02 -22.12
C SER A 184 4.12 -16.96 -23.36
N THR A 185 4.43 -15.75 -23.84
CA THR A 185 4.65 -15.50 -25.28
C THR A 185 6.09 -15.24 -25.66
N GLU A 186 7.08 -15.39 -24.77
CA GLU A 186 8.48 -15.12 -25.17
C GLU A 186 9.02 -16.09 -26.23
N ASN A 187 8.34 -17.21 -26.52
CA ASN A 187 8.73 -18.07 -27.63
C ASN A 187 7.60 -18.98 -28.11
N ASP A 188 6.55 -18.43 -28.72
CA ASP A 188 5.48 -19.24 -29.31
C ASP A 188 6.04 -20.23 -30.35
N ILE A 189 7.06 -19.84 -31.13
CA ILE A 189 7.70 -20.70 -32.12
C ILE A 189 8.52 -21.81 -31.45
N GLU A 190 9.33 -21.50 -30.42
CA GLU A 190 10.14 -22.51 -29.72
C GLU A 190 9.28 -23.47 -28.89
N ASN A 191 8.19 -22.97 -28.28
CA ASN A 191 7.22 -23.76 -27.53
C ASN A 191 6.42 -24.71 -28.43
N ILE A 192 6.09 -24.28 -29.66
CA ILE A 192 5.46 -25.14 -30.68
C ILE A 192 6.45 -26.21 -31.16
N LEU A 193 7.73 -25.85 -31.33
CA LEU A 193 8.76 -26.75 -31.86
C LEU A 193 9.27 -27.79 -30.85
N THR A 194 9.10 -27.55 -29.55
CA THR A 194 9.73 -28.40 -28.51
C THR A 194 8.78 -29.29 -27.70
N GLU A 195 7.46 -29.24 -27.91
CA GLU A 195 6.47 -29.94 -27.05
C GLU A 195 6.70 -29.74 -25.53
N VAL A 196 7.40 -28.66 -25.14
CA VAL A 196 7.76 -28.43 -23.74
C VAL A 196 6.53 -27.93 -22.98
N ASN A 197 6.04 -28.78 -22.07
CA ASN A 197 5.08 -28.53 -20.98
C ASN A 197 4.54 -27.09 -20.92
N GLN A 198 3.39 -26.87 -21.57
CA GLN A 198 2.63 -25.62 -21.45
C GLN A 198 2.46 -25.26 -19.97
N LYS A 199 2.87 -24.03 -19.58
CA LYS A 199 2.70 -23.55 -18.19
C LYS A 199 1.22 -23.63 -17.82
N LYS A 200 0.89 -24.53 -16.88
CA LYS A 200 -0.48 -24.73 -16.42
C LYS A 200 -1.00 -23.46 -15.74
N LYS A 201 -2.17 -23.00 -16.16
CA LYS A 201 -2.84 -21.85 -15.54
C LYS A 201 -3.07 -22.09 -14.05
N PHE A 202 -2.75 -21.09 -13.25
CA PHE A 202 -2.91 -21.09 -11.80
C PHE A 202 -4.39 -21.12 -11.41
N ASN A 203 -4.75 -21.98 -10.44
CA ASN A 203 -6.11 -22.06 -9.92
C ASN A 203 -6.35 -21.01 -8.83
N TYR A 204 -6.62 -19.77 -9.26
CA TYR A 204 -6.90 -18.62 -8.38
C TYR A 204 -8.00 -18.89 -7.35
N ASN A 205 -9.12 -19.51 -7.76
CA ASN A 205 -10.28 -19.73 -6.88
C ASN A 205 -10.00 -20.70 -5.73
N ALA A 206 -9.00 -21.57 -5.87
CA ALA A 206 -8.55 -22.44 -4.79
C ALA A 206 -7.72 -21.70 -3.74
N TRP A 207 -7.19 -20.52 -4.07
CA TRP A 207 -6.25 -19.77 -3.25
C TRP A 207 -6.86 -18.54 -2.59
N ALA A 208 -7.62 -17.74 -3.32
CA ALA A 208 -8.10 -16.45 -2.81
C ALA A 208 -9.54 -16.52 -2.31
N THR A 209 -9.88 -15.65 -1.34
CA THR A 209 -11.26 -15.41 -0.90
C THR A 209 -11.69 -13.99 -1.25
N LYS A 210 -13.00 -13.76 -1.38
CA LYS A 210 -13.54 -12.41 -1.64
C LYS A 210 -13.14 -11.45 -0.51
N ALA A 211 -12.84 -10.20 -0.86
CA ALA A 211 -12.74 -9.13 0.13
C ALA A 211 -14.15 -8.69 0.51
N THR A 212 -14.54 -8.94 1.76
CA THR A 212 -15.82 -8.54 2.34
C THR A 212 -15.56 -7.48 3.40
N PHE A 213 -16.42 -6.48 3.43
CA PHE A 213 -16.44 -5.42 4.43
C PHE A 213 -17.90 -5.09 4.64
N GLU A 214 -18.41 -5.38 5.83
CA GLU A 214 -19.71 -4.90 6.25
C GLU A 214 -19.45 -3.48 6.73
N LYS A 215 -20.13 -2.50 6.12
CA LYS A 215 -20.07 -1.14 6.64
C LYS A 215 -20.61 -1.20 8.07
N GLU A 216 -19.83 -0.74 9.03
CA GLU A 216 -20.40 -0.28 10.28
C GLU A 216 -21.34 0.90 9.92
N ASP A 217 -22.51 0.96 10.55
CA ASP A 217 -23.42 2.11 10.48
C ASP A 217 -22.70 3.30 11.14
N ASP A 218 -21.74 3.88 10.44
CA ASP A 218 -20.98 5.03 10.89
C ASP A 218 -21.74 6.28 10.45
N GLU A 219 -22.33 6.96 11.45
CA GLU A 219 -22.62 8.38 11.40
C GLU A 219 -21.38 9.11 10.86
N ASP A 220 -21.60 10.02 9.91
CA ASP A 220 -20.56 10.79 9.25
C ASP A 220 -19.75 11.58 10.29
N ASP A 221 -18.63 11.04 10.76
CA ASP A 221 -17.60 11.76 11.52
C ASP A 221 -16.80 12.68 10.57
N ASP A 222 -17.52 13.56 9.87
CA ASP A 222 -17.01 14.88 9.53
C ASP A 222 -16.95 15.66 10.86
N GLU A 223 -16.08 15.25 11.80
CA GLU A 223 -15.70 16.11 12.91
C GLU A 223 -14.91 17.28 12.29
N GLU A 224 -15.63 18.38 12.08
CA GLU A 224 -15.08 19.70 11.87
C GLU A 224 -13.91 19.90 12.83
N ASP A 225 -12.75 20.26 12.29
CA ASP A 225 -11.59 20.72 13.04
C ASP A 225 -12.08 21.83 13.99
N ASP A 226 -12.28 21.51 15.27
CA ASP A 226 -12.53 22.51 16.31
C ASP A 226 -11.39 23.54 16.27
N GLU A 227 -11.71 24.71 15.76
CA GLU A 227 -10.87 25.90 15.81
C GLU A 227 -10.58 26.21 17.29
N GLU A 228 -9.30 26.30 17.64
CA GLU A 228 -8.87 26.86 18.91
C GLU A 228 -9.38 28.31 19.00
N GLU A 229 -10.51 28.56 19.67
CA GLU A 229 -10.87 29.88 20.15
C GLU A 229 -9.95 30.25 21.33
N ASP A 230 -8.88 30.95 20.98
CA ASP A 230 -8.04 31.69 21.90
C ASP A 230 -8.66 33.07 22.13
N ASP A 231 -9.37 33.29 23.25
CA ASP A 231 -9.65 34.65 23.74
C ASP A 231 -9.71 34.79 25.27
N LYS A 232 -8.53 35.06 25.83
CA LYS A 232 -8.20 36.15 26.76
C LYS A 232 -9.16 36.58 27.91
N LYS A 233 -8.51 36.60 29.09
CA LYS A 233 -8.57 37.58 30.22
C LYS A 233 -9.68 37.42 31.29
N LYS A 234 -9.27 37.20 32.54
CA LYS A 234 -9.02 38.25 33.58
C LYS A 234 -8.65 37.65 34.94
N ASP A 235 -7.64 38.27 35.56
CA ASP A 235 -7.43 38.54 36.99
C ASP A 235 -7.96 37.55 38.04
N PHE A 236 -7.04 36.99 38.83
CA PHE A 236 -6.94 37.21 40.29
C PHE A 236 -5.51 36.94 40.78
#